data_AF-A0A1X1N7N5-F1
#
_entry.id   AF-A0A1X1N7N5-F1
#
_cell.length_a   1.000
_cell.length_b   1.000
_cell.length_c   1.000
_cell.angle_alpha   90.00
_cell.angle_beta   90.00
_cell.angle_gamma   90.00
#
_symmetry.space_group_name_H-M   'P 1'
#
loop_
_entity.id
_entity.type
_entity.pdbx_description
1 polymer ?
#
loop_
_entity_poly.entity_id
_entity_poly.type
_entity_poly.pdbx_seq_one_letter_code
_entity_poly.pdbx_strand_id
1 'polypeptide(L)'
;MTELKETRQQLERLDDPAIGLTALHREITQCGRGIQEAVQTGSTELRDENREVRRRQDRMIKDLNETRAELRHLLDLADTLRALVLPQYADPSHDVSPEASPHQPPGASWTTTGHRPEPRPTVTALHHHTEAGTDQQGETMENTDQQRQPEAVDDDQDLALKRAIEAAYHGTQATAQASPTAPQTSGGGLEDPQVAHGVLLLKAAGVASAELVAHRDTWEWLAALAVDHDHFRTPPAVEDIKEGRVQTVLSGRSLIALLIKLWSTRSTATPLDANWALATTAYNRIAAELANVTGRGETIRIVLDDGLPDGADD
;
A
#
# COMPACT_ATOMS: atom_id res chain seq x y z
N MET A 1 24.75 61.19 1.54
CA MET A 1 24.06 61.81 2.70
C MET A 1 22.55 61.98 2.48
N THR A 2 22.07 62.01 1.24
CA THR A 2 20.65 62.20 0.90
C THR A 2 19.81 60.94 1.14
N GLU A 3 20.29 59.76 0.73
CA GLU A 3 19.60 58.47 0.96
C GLU A 3 19.43 58.13 2.45
N LEU A 4 20.43 58.43 3.28
CA LEU A 4 20.37 58.26 4.74
C LEU A 4 19.37 59.21 5.41
N LYS A 5 19.05 60.36 4.79
CA LYS A 5 17.99 61.24 5.28
C LYS A 5 16.62 60.69 4.86
N GLU A 6 16.49 60.17 3.65
CA GLU A 6 15.26 59.55 3.16
C GLU A 6 14.85 58.32 3.96
N THR A 7 15.78 57.41 4.25
CA THR A 7 15.50 56.21 5.07
C THR A 7 15.14 56.56 6.50
N ARG A 8 15.76 57.61 7.07
CA ARG A 8 15.46 58.09 8.43
C ARG A 8 14.10 58.77 8.51
N GLN A 9 13.71 59.51 7.47
CA GLN A 9 12.41 60.14 7.35
C GLN A 9 11.29 59.12 7.06
N GLN A 10 11.62 58.01 6.38
CA GLN A 10 10.73 56.86 6.25
C GLN A 10 10.55 56.12 7.59
N LEU A 11 11.62 55.93 8.36
CA LEU A 11 11.55 55.33 9.70
C LEU A 11 10.68 56.16 10.67
N GLU A 12 10.86 57.49 10.73
CA GLU A 12 10.02 58.38 11.55
C GLU A 12 8.53 58.34 11.17
N ARG A 13 8.22 57.97 9.93
CA ARG A 13 6.85 57.84 9.42
C ARG A 13 6.23 56.47 9.73
N LEU A 14 7.06 55.46 9.96
CA LEU A 14 6.71 54.10 10.38
C LEU A 14 6.58 53.96 11.90
N ASP A 15 7.14 54.89 12.69
CA ASP A 15 6.97 54.98 14.15
C ASP A 15 5.53 55.32 14.59
N ASP A 16 4.67 55.78 13.67
CA ASP A 16 3.23 55.83 13.91
C ASP A 16 2.63 54.42 13.75
N PRO A 17 2.11 53.81 14.84
CA PRO A 17 1.66 52.42 14.83
C PRO A 17 0.54 52.16 13.82
N ALA A 18 -0.28 53.17 13.48
CA ALA A 18 -1.32 53.02 12.47
C ALA A 18 -0.75 52.94 11.04
N ILE A 19 0.34 53.67 10.76
CA ILE A 19 1.01 53.68 9.46
C ILE A 19 1.85 52.41 9.29
N GLY A 20 2.57 51.99 10.34
CA GLY A 20 3.37 50.76 10.31
C GLY A 20 2.52 49.51 10.12
N LEU A 21 1.38 49.39 10.82
CA LEU A 21 0.52 48.22 10.72
C LEU A 21 -0.19 48.12 9.36
N THR A 22 -0.58 49.25 8.78
CA THR A 22 -1.16 49.27 7.42
C THR A 22 -0.13 49.00 6.32
N ALA A 23 1.12 49.42 6.51
CA ALA A 23 2.22 49.07 5.62
C ALA A 23 2.51 47.56 5.66
N LEU A 24 2.65 46.99 6.86
CA LEU A 24 2.87 45.56 7.06
C LEU A 24 1.72 44.72 6.49
N HIS A 25 0.46 45.11 6.74
CA HIS A 25 -0.69 44.40 6.18
C HIS A 25 -0.71 44.42 4.64
N ARG A 26 -0.30 45.54 4.03
CA ARG A 26 -0.15 45.66 2.57
C ARG A 26 0.94 44.72 2.05
N GLU A 27 2.09 44.67 2.70
CA GLU A 27 3.19 43.78 2.33
C GLU A 27 2.82 42.29 2.48
N ILE A 28 2.14 41.93 3.58
CA ILE A 28 1.65 40.56 3.78
C ILE A 28 0.64 40.19 2.69
N THR A 29 -0.29 41.08 2.36
CA THR A 29 -1.28 40.83 1.29
C THR A 29 -0.62 40.71 -0.08
N GLN A 30 0.41 41.52 -0.34
CA GLN A 30 1.17 41.47 -1.59
C GLN A 30 2.02 40.20 -1.69
N CYS A 31 2.67 39.80 -0.59
CA CYS A 31 3.43 38.56 -0.50
C CYS A 31 2.51 37.35 -0.68
N GLY A 32 1.36 37.32 0.01
CA GLY A 32 0.36 36.27 -0.12
C GLY A 32 -0.15 36.12 -1.55
N ARG A 33 -0.40 37.23 -2.24
CA ARG A 33 -0.77 37.21 -3.66
C ARG A 33 0.34 36.65 -4.55
N GLY A 34 1.58 37.07 -4.33
CA GLY A 34 2.73 36.55 -5.10
C GLY A 34 2.93 35.05 -4.90
N ILE A 35 2.78 34.56 -3.68
CA ILE A 35 2.84 33.11 -3.37
C ILE A 35 1.71 32.38 -4.08
N GLN A 36 0.48 32.91 -4.04
CA GLN A 36 -0.67 32.29 -4.71
C GLN A 36 -0.47 32.20 -6.23
N GLU A 37 0.05 33.26 -6.87
CA GLU A 37 0.36 33.27 -8.30
C GLU A 37 1.46 32.26 -8.66
N ALA A 38 2.52 32.17 -7.85
CA ALA A 38 3.59 31.20 -8.04
C ALA A 38 3.10 29.76 -7.89
N VAL A 39 2.29 29.47 -6.86
CA VAL A 39 1.69 28.15 -6.64
C VAL A 39 0.73 27.80 -7.76
N GLN A 40 -0.11 28.74 -8.20
CA GLN A 40 -1.04 28.50 -9.30
C GLN A 40 -0.29 28.18 -10.60
N THR A 41 0.74 28.95 -10.92
CA THR A 41 1.60 28.75 -12.09
C THR A 41 2.31 27.39 -12.03
N GLY A 42 2.95 27.07 -10.90
CA GLY A 42 3.60 25.77 -10.69
C GLY A 42 2.60 24.61 -10.79
N SER A 43 1.39 24.77 -10.27
CA SER A 43 0.35 23.73 -10.36
C SER A 43 -0.13 23.49 -11.79
N THR A 44 -0.11 24.52 -12.65
CA THR A 44 -0.46 24.35 -14.07
C THR A 44 0.66 23.65 -14.82
N GLU A 45 1.90 24.03 -14.56
CA GLU A 45 3.09 23.41 -15.16
C GLU A 45 3.17 21.92 -14.81
N LEU A 46 3.04 21.56 -13.52
CA LEU A 46 3.04 20.17 -13.07
C LEU A 46 1.89 19.35 -13.68
N ARG A 47 0.71 19.96 -13.89
CA ARG A 47 -0.40 19.26 -14.56
C ARG A 47 -0.09 18.99 -16.03
N ASP A 48 0.60 19.91 -16.71
CA ASP A 48 1.00 19.73 -18.10
C ASP A 48 2.14 18.71 -18.25
N GLU A 49 3.11 18.70 -17.33
CA GLU A 49 4.12 17.65 -17.25
C GLU A 49 3.49 16.28 -16.99
N ASN A 50 2.54 16.18 -16.06
CA ASN A 50 1.84 14.91 -15.78
C ASN A 50 1.10 14.39 -17.02
N ARG A 51 0.41 15.28 -17.76
CA ARG A 51 -0.23 14.93 -19.04
C ARG A 51 0.80 14.43 -20.05
N GLU A 52 1.97 15.06 -20.12
CA GLU A 52 3.01 14.62 -21.05
C GLU A 52 3.64 13.28 -20.66
N VAL A 53 3.85 13.03 -19.36
CA VAL A 53 4.30 11.73 -18.86
C VAL A 53 3.31 10.63 -19.23
N ARG A 54 2.00 10.86 -19.03
CA ARG A 54 0.96 9.90 -19.44
C ARG A 54 1.01 9.63 -20.95
N ARG A 55 1.14 10.68 -21.78
CA ARG A 55 1.30 10.49 -23.23
C ARG A 55 2.55 9.69 -23.58
N ARG A 56 3.67 9.86 -22.86
CA ARG A 56 4.88 9.05 -23.07
C ARG A 56 4.66 7.60 -22.67
N GLN A 57 3.99 7.35 -21.55
CA GLN A 57 3.64 6.00 -21.11
C GLN A 57 2.72 5.30 -22.12
N ASP A 58 1.69 5.98 -22.62
CA ASP A 58 0.78 5.43 -23.63
C ASP A 58 1.50 5.07 -24.93
N ARG A 59 2.44 5.92 -25.37
CA ARG A 59 3.32 5.63 -26.51
C ARG A 59 4.15 4.37 -26.25
N MET A 60 4.81 4.30 -25.09
CA MET A 60 5.66 3.16 -24.73
C MET A 60 4.86 1.85 -24.62
N ILE A 61 3.65 1.89 -24.05
CA ILE A 61 2.76 0.72 -23.98
C ILE A 61 2.37 0.27 -25.38
N LYS A 62 2.07 1.22 -26.29
CA LYS A 62 1.76 0.91 -27.67
C LYS A 62 2.95 0.22 -28.35
N ASP A 63 4.15 0.78 -28.23
CA ASP A 63 5.38 0.22 -28.83
C ASP A 63 5.69 -1.18 -28.27
N LEU A 64 5.47 -1.40 -26.97
CA LEU A 64 5.66 -2.71 -26.34
C LEU A 64 4.63 -3.74 -26.85
N ASN A 65 3.39 -3.33 -27.06
CA ASN A 65 2.37 -4.21 -27.62
C ASN A 65 2.65 -4.55 -29.09
N GLU A 66 3.15 -3.58 -29.86
CA GLU A 66 3.56 -3.78 -31.25
C GLU A 66 4.72 -4.77 -31.34
N THR A 67 5.79 -4.56 -30.55
CA THR A 67 6.92 -5.51 -30.50
C THR A 67 6.50 -6.90 -30.01
N ARG A 68 5.56 -7.01 -29.05
CA ARG A 68 5.01 -8.31 -28.63
C ARG A 68 4.21 -8.99 -29.75
N ALA A 69 3.48 -8.22 -30.56
CA ALA A 69 2.75 -8.77 -31.71
C ALA A 69 3.72 -9.27 -32.79
N GLU A 70 4.78 -8.51 -33.08
CA GLU A 70 5.86 -8.93 -33.98
C GLU A 70 6.55 -10.22 -33.50
N LEU A 71 6.86 -10.33 -32.21
CA LEU A 71 7.46 -11.55 -31.64
C LEU A 71 6.55 -12.77 -31.77
N ARG A 72 5.24 -12.62 -31.56
CA ARG A 72 4.28 -13.71 -31.77
C ARG A 72 4.22 -14.13 -33.24
N HIS A 73 4.25 -13.17 -34.17
CA HIS A 73 4.30 -13.46 -35.59
C HIS A 73 5.58 -14.21 -35.98
N LEU A 74 6.74 -13.83 -35.42
CA LEU A 74 8.00 -14.54 -35.64
C LEU A 74 7.99 -15.97 -35.06
N LEU A 75 7.36 -16.18 -33.91
CA LEU A 75 7.18 -17.51 -33.33
C LEU A 75 6.30 -18.40 -34.21
N ASP A 76 5.18 -17.89 -34.72
CA ASP A 76 4.28 -18.60 -35.63
C ASP A 76 5.00 -18.99 -36.95
N LEU A 77 5.80 -18.08 -37.50
CA LEU A 77 6.68 -18.39 -38.65
C LEU A 77 7.71 -19.48 -38.32
N ALA A 78 8.28 -19.47 -37.12
CA ALA A 78 9.22 -20.51 -36.69
C ALA A 78 8.54 -21.87 -36.54
N ASP A 79 7.32 -21.92 -36.00
CA ASP A 79 6.54 -23.16 -35.82
C ASP A 79 6.07 -23.74 -37.16
N THR A 80 5.65 -22.90 -38.11
CA THR A 80 5.32 -23.34 -39.48
C THR A 80 6.54 -23.90 -40.21
N LEU A 81 7.71 -23.25 -40.09
CA LEU A 81 8.97 -23.79 -40.62
C LEU A 81 9.36 -25.10 -39.93
N ARG A 82 9.16 -25.23 -38.62
CA ARG A 82 9.41 -26.47 -37.87
C ARG A 82 8.50 -27.62 -38.33
N ALA A 83 7.23 -27.34 -38.58
CA ALA A 83 6.27 -28.30 -39.12
C ALA A 83 6.63 -28.76 -40.55
N LEU A 84 7.22 -27.87 -41.36
CA LEU A 84 7.70 -28.19 -42.71
C LEU A 84 9.00 -29.02 -42.72
N VAL A 85 9.84 -28.90 -41.67
CA VAL A 85 11.13 -29.60 -41.58
C VAL A 85 11.02 -31.02 -40.98
N LEU A 86 9.91 -31.36 -40.29
CA LEU A 86 9.66 -32.72 -39.80
C LEU A 86 8.37 -33.33 -40.37
N PRO A 87 8.44 -34.07 -41.48
CA PRO A 87 7.50 -35.15 -41.76
C PRO A 87 7.88 -36.39 -40.92
N GLN A 88 6.86 -37.00 -40.33
CA GLN A 88 6.92 -38.22 -39.50
C GLN A 88 7.84 -39.32 -40.05
N TYR A 89 8.63 -39.93 -39.17
CA TYR A 89 8.79 -41.38 -39.16
C TYR A 89 8.01 -41.93 -37.97
N ALA A 90 6.81 -42.41 -38.24
CA ALA A 90 6.13 -43.38 -37.39
C ALA A 90 6.13 -44.70 -38.15
N ASP A 91 6.87 -45.69 -37.65
CA ASP A 91 6.62 -47.11 -37.91
C ASP A 91 6.91 -47.89 -36.61
N PRO A 92 6.00 -48.77 -36.14
CA PRO A 92 6.19 -49.57 -34.95
C PRO A 92 6.83 -50.92 -35.30
N SER A 93 7.44 -51.55 -34.29
CA SER A 93 7.94 -52.95 -34.28
C SER A 93 9.38 -53.18 -34.80
N HIS A 94 10.34 -53.28 -33.88
CA HIS A 94 11.13 -54.51 -33.73
C HIS A 94 11.93 -54.53 -32.43
N ASP A 95 11.46 -55.43 -31.57
CA ASP A 95 12.15 -56.15 -30.51
C ASP A 95 13.47 -56.76 -31.04
N VAL A 96 14.64 -56.29 -30.57
CA VAL A 96 15.86 -57.10 -30.37
C VAL A 96 16.78 -56.40 -29.35
N SER A 97 16.88 -57.00 -28.15
CA SER A 97 18.09 -56.97 -27.31
C SER A 97 18.91 -58.23 -27.65
N PRO A 98 20.24 -58.21 -27.77
CA PRO A 98 21.08 -58.34 -26.56
C PRO A 98 22.46 -57.61 -26.58
N GLU A 99 22.83 -57.13 -25.39
CA GLU A 99 24.13 -57.31 -24.70
C GLU A 99 25.47 -57.08 -25.45
N ALA A 100 26.22 -56.04 -25.05
CA ALA A 100 27.66 -56.10 -24.71
C ALA A 100 28.23 -54.68 -24.36
N SER A 101 28.55 -54.45 -23.08
CA SER A 101 29.65 -53.55 -22.65
C SER A 101 30.98 -54.30 -22.78
N PRO A 102 32.20 -53.69 -22.80
CA PRO A 102 32.60 -52.53 -21.97
C PRO A 102 33.69 -51.60 -22.55
N HIS A 103 33.72 -50.29 -22.26
CA HIS A 103 35.00 -49.53 -22.22
C HIS A 103 34.91 -48.26 -21.34
N GLN A 104 35.67 -48.26 -20.25
CA GLN A 104 36.19 -47.09 -19.50
C GLN A 104 37.55 -46.72 -20.14
N PRO A 105 38.04 -45.45 -20.11
CA PRO A 105 38.81 -44.88 -18.97
C PRO A 105 38.80 -43.31 -18.95
N PRO A 106 39.78 -42.58 -18.36
CA PRO A 106 40.26 -42.53 -16.97
C PRO A 106 40.19 -41.11 -16.35
N GLY A 107 40.44 -41.00 -15.04
CA GLY A 107 40.58 -39.73 -14.32
C GLY A 107 42.01 -39.13 -14.32
N ALA A 108 42.11 -37.85 -13.94
CA ALA A 108 43.31 -37.27 -13.30
C ALA A 108 42.97 -35.91 -12.63
N SER A 109 43.25 -35.83 -11.33
CA SER A 109 43.22 -34.64 -10.46
C SER A 109 44.20 -33.54 -10.88
N TRP A 110 43.85 -32.27 -10.63
CA TRP A 110 44.83 -31.24 -10.23
C TRP A 110 44.23 -30.28 -9.17
N THR A 111 45.16 -29.70 -8.43
CA THR A 111 45.12 -29.13 -7.09
C THR A 111 44.81 -27.62 -7.01
N THR A 112 44.32 -27.22 -5.85
CA THR A 112 44.35 -25.89 -5.19
C THR A 112 45.58 -25.03 -5.51
N THR A 113 45.42 -23.71 -5.77
CA THR A 113 45.91 -22.56 -4.95
C THR A 113 45.67 -21.19 -5.65
N GLY A 114 44.87 -20.31 -5.02
CA GLY A 114 45.11 -18.86 -4.84
C GLY A 114 44.92 -17.83 -5.97
N HIS A 115 43.82 -17.05 -5.95
CA HIS A 115 43.82 -15.58 -5.77
C HIS A 115 42.39 -14.96 -5.77
N ARG A 116 42.13 -14.09 -4.78
CA ARG A 116 40.97 -13.19 -4.50
C ARG A 116 40.89 -12.02 -5.54
N PRO A 117 39.77 -11.33 -5.90
CA PRO A 117 38.78 -10.70 -4.98
C PRO A 117 37.28 -10.53 -5.36
N GLU A 118 36.47 -10.47 -4.28
CA GLU A 118 35.27 -9.62 -4.01
C GLU A 118 33.94 -9.84 -4.79
N PRO A 119 32.78 -9.52 -4.14
CA PRO A 119 31.54 -10.26 -4.31
C PRO A 119 30.48 -9.52 -5.14
N ARG A 120 29.68 -10.28 -5.90
CA ARG A 120 28.34 -9.88 -6.34
C ARG A 120 27.34 -10.98 -5.94
N PRO A 121 26.25 -10.64 -5.25
CA PRO A 121 25.27 -11.63 -4.81
C PRO A 121 24.36 -12.05 -5.96
N THR A 122 24.26 -13.37 -6.11
CA THR A 122 23.21 -14.09 -6.82
C THR A 122 21.91 -13.94 -6.03
N VAL A 123 20.84 -13.49 -6.67
CA VAL A 123 19.47 -13.80 -6.23
C VAL A 123 18.81 -14.64 -7.30
N THR A 124 18.62 -15.90 -6.91
CA THR A 124 17.72 -16.91 -7.43
C THR A 124 16.27 -16.44 -7.32
N ALA A 125 15.52 -16.52 -8.41
CA ALA A 125 14.05 -16.64 -8.42
C ALA A 125 13.72 -17.40 -9.71
N LEU A 126 13.69 -18.73 -9.68
CA LEU A 126 12.55 -19.58 -9.31
C LEU A 126 11.21 -19.12 -9.92
N HIS A 127 10.77 -19.95 -10.86
CA HIS A 127 9.54 -19.93 -11.62
C HIS A 127 8.28 -19.92 -10.74
N HIS A 128 7.22 -19.26 -11.21
CA HIS A 128 5.88 -19.82 -11.13
C HIS A 128 5.04 -19.36 -12.34
N HIS A 129 4.59 -20.35 -13.10
CA HIS A 129 3.58 -20.25 -14.15
C HIS A 129 2.20 -20.50 -13.56
N THR A 130 1.17 -19.83 -14.07
CA THR A 130 -0.23 -20.32 -14.03
C THR A 130 -0.94 -19.82 -15.29
N GLU A 131 -1.30 -20.75 -16.17
CA GLU A 131 -2.28 -20.53 -17.24
C GLU A 131 -3.33 -21.64 -17.16
N ALA A 132 -4.58 -21.28 -17.46
CA ALA A 132 -5.76 -22.12 -17.54
C ALA A 132 -6.40 -22.00 -18.94
N GLY A 133 -7.03 -23.08 -19.42
CA GLY A 133 -7.91 -23.12 -20.62
C GLY A 133 -7.48 -24.16 -21.68
N THR A 134 -7.80 -25.47 -21.59
CA THR A 134 -9.05 -26.22 -21.94
C THR A 134 -9.31 -26.44 -23.45
N ASP A 135 -9.21 -27.70 -23.91
CA ASP A 135 -10.16 -28.47 -24.77
C ASP A 135 -9.55 -29.86 -25.16
N GLN A 136 -10.03 -31.00 -24.59
CA GLN A 136 -10.98 -32.01 -25.15
C GLN A 136 -10.42 -32.80 -26.38
N GLN A 137 -10.34 -34.15 -26.46
CA GLN A 137 -11.17 -35.29 -26.02
C GLN A 137 -10.42 -36.64 -26.27
N GLY A 138 -10.79 -37.75 -25.58
CA GLY A 138 -10.66 -39.12 -26.14
C GLY A 138 -10.03 -40.26 -25.31
N GLU A 139 -10.72 -40.74 -24.27
CA GLU A 139 -10.84 -42.13 -23.76
C GLU A 139 -9.65 -43.11 -23.70
N THR A 140 -9.25 -43.57 -22.48
CA THR A 140 -9.41 -44.97 -22.01
C THR A 140 -9.17 -45.11 -20.49
N MET A 141 -9.95 -45.97 -19.84
CA MET A 141 -10.04 -46.22 -18.38
C MET A 141 -8.78 -46.86 -17.75
N GLU A 142 -8.43 -46.47 -16.52
CA GLU A 142 -8.35 -47.38 -15.34
C GLU A 142 -8.00 -46.64 -14.02
N ASN A 143 -8.91 -46.75 -13.04
CA ASN A 143 -8.75 -46.77 -11.57
C ASN A 143 -7.43 -46.24 -10.97
N THR A 144 -7.44 -45.23 -10.09
CA THR A 144 -7.84 -45.42 -8.68
C THR A 144 -8.14 -44.06 -8.02
N ASP A 145 -9.27 -44.03 -7.32
CA ASP A 145 -9.71 -43.00 -6.39
C ASP A 145 -8.63 -42.59 -5.39
N GLN A 146 -8.04 -41.40 -5.60
CA GLN A 146 -7.59 -40.54 -4.51
C GLN A 146 -8.25 -39.18 -4.68
N GLN A 147 -9.45 -39.12 -4.11
CA GLN A 147 -10.10 -37.97 -3.50
C GLN A 147 -9.36 -36.64 -3.75
N ARG A 148 -9.86 -35.93 -4.75
CA ARG A 148 -9.84 -34.48 -4.84
C ARG A 148 -10.55 -33.96 -3.58
N GLN A 149 -9.81 -33.68 -2.49
CA GLN A 149 -10.36 -32.99 -1.32
C GLN A 149 -10.67 -31.54 -1.74
N PRO A 150 -11.93 -31.09 -1.64
CA PRO A 150 -12.29 -29.71 -1.96
C PRO A 150 -11.82 -28.77 -0.83
N GLU A 151 -11.67 -27.50 -1.17
CA GLU A 151 -11.25 -26.32 -0.39
C GLU A 151 -12.10 -26.00 0.86
N ALA A 152 -12.79 -26.99 1.45
CA ALA A 152 -13.73 -26.82 2.56
C ALA A 152 -13.06 -26.48 3.91
N VAL A 153 -11.74 -26.61 4.03
CA VAL A 153 -11.03 -26.36 5.29
C VAL A 153 -10.79 -24.86 5.54
N ASP A 154 -10.72 -24.06 4.48
CA ASP A 154 -10.50 -22.60 4.57
C ASP A 154 -11.82 -21.87 4.89
N ASP A 155 -12.91 -22.24 4.20
CA ASP A 155 -14.25 -21.69 4.42
C ASP A 155 -14.75 -21.89 5.87
N ASP A 156 -14.51 -23.07 6.45
CA ASP A 156 -14.92 -23.35 7.83
C ASP A 156 -14.12 -22.51 8.86
N GLN A 157 -12.84 -22.22 8.58
CA GLN A 157 -12.00 -21.37 9.43
C GLN A 157 -12.41 -19.90 9.33
N ASP A 158 -12.65 -19.40 8.11
CA ASP A 158 -13.11 -18.03 7.87
C ASP A 158 -14.49 -17.79 8.48
N LEU A 159 -15.40 -18.75 8.38
CA LEU A 159 -16.71 -18.69 9.04
C LEU A 159 -16.58 -18.71 10.57
N ALA A 160 -15.66 -19.50 11.12
CA ALA A 160 -15.38 -19.51 12.56
C ALA A 160 -14.80 -18.16 13.02
N LEU A 161 -13.84 -17.61 12.30
CA LEU A 161 -13.24 -16.31 12.58
C LEU A 161 -14.29 -15.20 12.53
N LYS A 162 -15.13 -15.18 11.48
CA LYS A 162 -16.23 -14.22 11.35
C LYS A 162 -17.19 -14.30 12.54
N ARG A 163 -17.59 -15.50 12.96
CA ARG A 163 -18.45 -15.70 14.15
C ARG A 163 -17.78 -15.21 15.44
N ALA A 164 -16.47 -15.45 15.59
CA ALA A 164 -15.71 -14.97 16.74
C ALA A 164 -15.64 -13.44 16.78
N ILE A 165 -15.40 -12.79 15.64
CA ILE A 165 -15.41 -11.34 15.48
C ILE A 165 -16.78 -10.75 15.84
N GLU A 166 -17.87 -11.32 15.30
CA GLU A 166 -19.24 -10.86 15.57
C GLU A 166 -19.59 -11.00 17.06
N ALA A 167 -19.24 -12.13 17.68
CA ALA A 167 -19.46 -12.36 19.11
C ALA A 167 -18.68 -11.35 19.98
N ALA A 168 -17.41 -11.11 19.67
CA ALA A 168 -16.59 -10.13 20.38
C ALA A 168 -17.14 -8.70 20.23
N TYR A 169 -17.53 -8.31 19.01
CA TYR A 169 -18.11 -6.99 18.74
C TYR A 169 -19.41 -6.75 19.53
N HIS A 170 -20.32 -7.73 19.56
CA HIS A 170 -21.54 -7.63 20.37
C HIS A 170 -21.27 -7.64 21.87
N GLY A 171 -20.28 -8.40 22.34
CA GLY A 171 -19.83 -8.40 23.73
C GLY A 171 -19.36 -7.03 24.20
N THR A 172 -18.56 -6.33 23.39
CA THR A 172 -18.08 -4.96 23.70
C THR A 172 -19.22 -3.93 23.69
N GLN A 173 -20.21 -4.10 22.79
CA GLN A 173 -21.36 -3.19 22.73
C GLN A 173 -22.28 -3.34 23.95
N ALA A 174 -22.47 -4.56 24.45
CA ALA A 174 -23.28 -4.85 25.63
C ALA A 174 -22.65 -4.29 26.92
N THR A 175 -21.32 -4.38 27.07
CA THR A 175 -20.61 -3.81 28.23
C THR A 175 -20.61 -2.28 28.22
N ALA A 176 -20.57 -1.64 27.05
CA ALA A 176 -20.65 -0.19 26.93
C ALA A 176 -22.04 0.40 27.25
N GLN A 177 -23.12 -0.37 27.07
CA GLN A 177 -24.50 0.07 27.36
C GLN A 177 -24.92 -0.14 28.82
N ALA A 178 -24.16 -0.90 29.61
CA ALA A 178 -24.36 -1.00 31.05
C ALA A 178 -23.59 0.15 31.75
N SER A 179 -24.30 1.01 32.48
CA SER A 179 -23.72 2.14 33.23
C SER A 179 -22.45 1.79 34.03
N PRO A 180 -21.46 2.69 34.14
CA PRO A 180 -20.14 2.36 34.64
C PRO A 180 -20.18 2.27 36.17
N THR A 181 -20.27 1.06 36.72
CA THR A 181 -19.97 0.83 38.13
C THR A 181 -18.81 -0.14 38.24
N ALA A 182 -17.68 0.39 38.69
CA ALA A 182 -16.41 -0.27 39.04
C ALA A 182 -15.51 -0.74 37.87
N PRO A 183 -14.18 -0.54 37.96
CA PRO A 183 -13.24 -0.96 36.95
C PRO A 183 -13.10 -2.49 37.00
N GLN A 184 -13.80 -3.16 36.10
CA GLN A 184 -13.55 -4.56 35.82
C GLN A 184 -12.27 -4.64 34.98
N THR A 185 -11.13 -4.77 35.65
CA THR A 185 -9.95 -5.45 35.11
C THR A 185 -10.34 -6.90 34.83
N SER A 186 -11.06 -7.14 33.73
CA SER A 186 -11.33 -8.47 33.23
C SER A 186 -10.21 -8.83 32.26
N GLY A 187 -9.31 -9.66 32.80
CA GLY A 187 -8.35 -10.55 32.15
C GLY A 187 -8.07 -10.34 30.67
N GLY A 188 -6.86 -9.87 30.39
CA GLY A 188 -6.15 -10.15 29.15
C GLY A 188 -5.92 -11.66 29.00
N GLY A 189 -6.95 -12.39 28.59
CA GLY A 189 -6.73 -13.49 27.67
C GLY A 189 -6.13 -12.87 26.41
N LEU A 190 -5.09 -13.48 25.85
CA LEU A 190 -4.58 -13.07 24.54
C LEU A 190 -5.75 -13.14 23.56
N GLU A 191 -6.42 -12.01 23.34
CA GLU A 191 -7.38 -11.87 22.26
C GLU A 191 -6.60 -12.15 20.98
N ASP A 192 -7.12 -13.08 20.18
CA ASP A 192 -6.55 -13.36 18.88
C ASP A 192 -6.45 -12.03 18.11
N PRO A 193 -5.25 -11.62 17.67
CA PRO A 193 -5.06 -10.32 17.06
C PRO A 193 -5.89 -10.19 15.76
N GLN A 194 -6.23 -11.30 15.07
CA GLN A 194 -7.15 -11.29 13.92
C GLN A 194 -8.58 -10.95 14.33
N VAL A 195 -9.06 -11.50 15.44
CA VAL A 195 -10.39 -11.18 16.00
C VAL A 195 -10.45 -9.72 16.42
N ALA A 196 -9.42 -9.23 17.13
CA ALA A 196 -9.33 -7.84 17.56
C ALA A 196 -9.32 -6.87 16.36
N HIS A 197 -8.62 -7.22 15.27
CA HIS A 197 -8.66 -6.46 14.03
C HIS A 197 -10.04 -6.45 13.39
N GLY A 198 -10.70 -7.60 13.29
CA GLY A 198 -12.05 -7.69 12.76
C GLY A 198 -13.06 -6.84 13.53
N VAL A 199 -12.98 -6.83 14.86
CA VAL A 199 -13.80 -5.97 15.72
C VAL A 199 -13.53 -4.49 15.40
N LEU A 200 -12.27 -4.13 15.19
CA LEU A 200 -11.89 -2.76 14.83
C LEU A 200 -12.49 -2.31 13.49
N LEU A 201 -12.51 -3.21 12.49
CA LEU A 201 -13.14 -2.94 11.19
C LEU A 201 -14.65 -2.72 11.33
N LEU A 202 -15.33 -3.50 12.18
CA LEU A 202 -16.75 -3.31 12.46
C LEU A 202 -17.04 -1.98 13.18
N LYS A 203 -16.15 -1.56 14.09
CA LYS A 203 -16.25 -0.23 14.72
C LYS A 203 -16.04 0.88 13.70
N ALA A 204 -15.02 0.79 12.84
CA ALA A 204 -14.79 1.75 11.77
C ALA A 204 -15.95 1.82 10.76
N ALA A 205 -16.62 0.70 10.47
CA ALA A 205 -17.83 0.67 9.65
C ALA A 205 -19.01 1.44 10.27
N GLY A 206 -19.05 1.54 11.60
CA GLY A 206 -20.03 2.30 12.35
C GLY A 206 -19.77 3.81 12.38
N VAL A 207 -18.57 4.27 11.99
CA VAL A 207 -18.19 5.69 12.03
C VAL A 207 -18.78 6.42 10.83
N ALA A 208 -19.51 7.51 11.07
CA ALA A 208 -20.02 8.36 10.00
C ALA A 208 -18.88 9.14 9.32
N SER A 209 -17.98 9.69 10.15
CA SER A 209 -16.89 10.55 9.73
C SER A 209 -15.75 10.47 10.76
N ALA A 210 -14.51 10.39 10.30
CA ALA A 210 -13.32 10.43 11.14
C ALA A 210 -12.47 11.62 10.72
N GLU A 211 -12.36 12.61 11.60
CA GLU A 211 -11.39 13.68 11.46
C GLU A 211 -10.01 13.14 11.81
N LEU A 212 -9.06 13.21 10.88
CA LEU A 212 -7.69 12.78 11.05
C LEU A 212 -6.78 14.01 11.10
N VAL A 213 -6.05 14.15 12.20
CA VAL A 213 -5.01 15.17 12.39
C VAL A 213 -3.66 14.47 12.43
N ALA A 214 -2.77 14.84 11.53
CA ALA A 214 -1.43 14.26 11.44
C ALA A 214 -0.42 15.26 10.87
N HIS A 215 0.87 15.03 11.04
CA HIS A 215 1.89 15.76 10.27
C HIS A 215 1.68 15.53 8.76
N ARG A 216 2.03 16.52 7.93
CA ARG A 216 1.86 16.47 6.46
C ARG A 216 2.45 15.20 5.85
N ASP A 217 3.70 14.88 6.17
CA ASP A 217 4.38 13.69 5.66
C ASP A 217 3.71 12.38 6.10
N THR A 218 3.17 12.34 7.32
CA THR A 218 2.44 11.18 7.82
C THR A 218 1.15 10.96 7.03
N TRP A 219 0.42 12.04 6.75
CA TRP A 219 -0.77 11.97 5.91
C TRP A 219 -0.43 11.53 4.48
N GLU A 220 0.61 12.09 3.86
CA GLU A 220 1.03 11.71 2.51
C GLU A 220 1.41 10.22 2.43
N TRP A 221 2.12 9.71 3.44
CA TRP A 221 2.42 8.30 3.56
C TRP A 221 1.16 7.43 3.72
N LEU A 222 0.22 7.81 4.59
CA LEU A 222 -1.05 7.09 4.78
C LEU A 222 -1.90 7.07 3.49
N ALA A 223 -1.97 8.20 2.80
CA ALA A 223 -2.70 8.34 1.55
C ALA A 223 -2.07 7.48 0.45
N ALA A 224 -0.74 7.52 0.30
CA ALA A 224 0.00 6.68 -0.64
C ALA A 224 -0.17 5.18 -0.33
N LEU A 225 -0.21 4.82 0.96
CA LEU A 225 -0.41 3.43 1.38
C LEU A 225 -1.82 2.91 1.04
N ALA A 226 -2.83 3.77 1.12
CA ALA A 226 -4.23 3.38 0.97
C ALA A 226 -4.80 3.61 -0.44
N VAL A 227 -4.15 4.38 -1.31
CA VAL A 227 -4.67 4.80 -2.62
C VAL A 227 -5.10 3.63 -3.52
N ASP A 228 -4.38 2.51 -3.45
CA ASP A 228 -4.65 1.31 -4.26
C ASP A 228 -5.71 0.37 -3.66
N HIS A 229 -6.39 0.77 -2.57
CA HIS A 229 -7.46 -0.03 -1.99
C HIS A 229 -8.84 0.38 -2.53
N ASP A 230 -9.64 -0.56 -3.03
CA ASP A 230 -10.94 -0.31 -3.67
C ASP A 230 -11.92 0.50 -2.82
N HIS A 231 -11.81 0.36 -1.50
CA HIS A 231 -12.63 1.06 -0.53
C HIS A 231 -12.10 2.43 -0.12
N PHE A 232 -10.84 2.76 -0.41
CA PHE A 232 -10.29 4.06 -0.09
C PHE A 232 -10.80 5.13 -1.04
N ARG A 233 -11.14 6.29 -0.49
CA ARG A 233 -11.47 7.50 -1.25
C ARG A 233 -10.66 8.64 -0.67
N THR A 234 -9.94 9.33 -1.56
CA THR A 234 -9.21 10.55 -1.21
C THR A 234 -10.17 11.57 -0.64
N PRO A 235 -9.90 12.12 0.54
CA PRO A 235 -10.70 13.19 1.12
C PRO A 235 -10.89 14.37 0.17
N PRO A 236 -12.06 15.01 0.16
CA PRO A 236 -12.33 16.15 -0.70
C PRO A 236 -11.51 17.39 -0.32
N ALA A 237 -11.11 17.49 0.96
CA ALA A 237 -10.29 18.58 1.49
C ALA A 237 -9.24 18.01 2.46
N VAL A 238 -8.02 18.52 2.31
CA VAL A 238 -6.91 18.34 3.26
C VAL A 238 -6.48 19.75 3.63
N GLU A 239 -6.81 20.15 4.84
CA GLU A 239 -6.54 21.50 5.34
C GLU A 239 -5.18 21.51 6.02
N ASP A 240 -4.28 22.38 5.56
CA ASP A 240 -3.03 22.62 6.25
C ASP A 240 -3.33 23.48 7.49
N ILE A 241 -3.05 22.93 8.67
CA ILE A 241 -3.15 23.64 9.95
C ILE A 241 -1.75 24.08 10.41
N LYS A 242 -1.66 24.83 11.52
CA LYS A 242 -0.38 25.34 12.02
C LYS A 242 0.62 24.19 12.26
N GLU A 243 1.92 24.52 12.22
CA GLU A 243 3.03 23.62 12.61
C GLU A 243 3.24 22.39 11.70
N GLY A 244 2.88 22.49 10.41
CA GLY A 244 3.11 21.40 9.45
C GLY A 244 2.16 20.21 9.62
N ARG A 245 1.11 20.39 10.43
CA ARG A 245 0.02 19.42 10.54
C ARG A 245 -1.02 19.64 9.46
N VAL A 246 -1.72 18.58 9.13
CA VAL A 246 -2.90 18.58 8.27
C VAL A 246 -4.10 18.00 9.01
N GLN A 247 -5.26 18.53 8.67
CA GLN A 247 -6.55 18.04 9.11
C GLN A 247 -7.33 17.57 7.89
N THR A 248 -7.88 16.37 7.95
CA THR A 248 -8.66 15.81 6.84
C THR A 248 -9.79 14.95 7.36
N VAL A 249 -10.85 14.79 6.57
CA VAL A 249 -12.01 13.99 6.94
C VAL A 249 -12.05 12.70 6.14
N LEU A 250 -12.08 11.57 6.83
CA LEU A 250 -12.20 10.22 6.27
C LEU A 250 -13.59 9.66 6.53
N SER A 251 -14.20 9.05 5.52
CA SER A 251 -15.38 8.21 5.72
C SER A 251 -15.02 6.92 6.47
N GLY A 252 -15.97 6.30 7.16
CA GLY A 252 -15.77 4.97 7.77
C GLY A 252 -15.27 3.92 6.76
N ARG A 253 -15.72 3.99 5.50
CA ARG A 253 -15.24 3.13 4.40
C ARG A 253 -13.76 3.37 4.07
N SER A 254 -13.31 4.63 4.01
CA SER A 254 -11.88 4.95 3.83
C SER A 254 -11.05 4.54 5.05
N LEU A 255 -11.60 4.65 6.26
CA LEU A 255 -10.93 4.23 7.49
C LEU A 255 -10.73 2.72 7.54
N ILE A 256 -11.72 1.92 7.13
CA ILE A 256 -11.58 0.46 6.95
C ILE A 256 -10.43 0.14 5.99
N ALA A 257 -10.39 0.79 4.83
CA ALA A 257 -9.33 0.57 3.84
C ALA A 257 -7.94 0.86 4.42
N LEU A 258 -7.82 1.96 5.17
CA LEU A 258 -6.57 2.34 5.83
C LEU A 258 -6.15 1.30 6.89
N LEU A 259 -7.08 0.85 7.72
CA LEU A 259 -6.82 -0.17 8.74
C LEU A 259 -6.36 -1.50 8.15
N ILE A 260 -6.97 -1.95 7.04
CA ILE A 260 -6.57 -3.17 6.34
C ILE A 260 -5.15 -3.04 5.79
N LYS A 261 -4.84 -1.91 5.14
CA LYS A 261 -3.49 -1.68 4.60
C LYS A 261 -2.44 -1.59 5.70
N LEU A 262 -2.71 -0.85 6.78
CA LEU A 262 -1.82 -0.77 7.94
C LEU A 262 -1.59 -2.13 8.60
N TRP A 263 -2.66 -2.93 8.75
CA TRP A 263 -2.57 -4.29 9.26
C TRP A 263 -1.72 -5.19 8.36
N SER A 264 -1.97 -5.17 7.06
CA SER A 264 -1.15 -5.93 6.11
C SER A 264 0.31 -5.51 6.19
N THR A 265 0.60 -4.22 6.15
CA THR A 265 1.98 -3.70 6.19
C THR A 265 2.69 -4.10 7.47
N ARG A 266 2.07 -3.96 8.64
CA ARG A 266 2.72 -4.38 9.90
C ARG A 266 2.90 -5.89 10.02
N SER A 267 2.06 -6.69 9.34
CA SER A 267 2.16 -8.15 9.33
C SER A 267 3.18 -8.67 8.33
N THR A 268 3.41 -7.98 7.21
CA THR A 268 4.30 -8.45 6.13
C THR A 268 5.65 -7.74 6.09
N ALA A 269 5.76 -6.51 6.61
CA ALA A 269 7.01 -5.76 6.62
C ALA A 269 8.03 -6.42 7.55
N THR A 270 9.31 -6.34 7.17
CA THR A 270 10.40 -6.85 8.00
C THR A 270 10.43 -6.10 9.35
N PRO A 271 10.57 -6.80 10.48
CA PRO A 271 10.76 -6.14 11.76
C PRO A 271 11.96 -5.18 11.69
N LEU A 272 11.84 -3.99 12.29
CA LEU A 272 12.80 -2.87 12.22
C LEU A 272 12.84 -2.11 10.88
N ASP A 273 11.96 -2.41 9.92
CA ASP A 273 11.74 -1.56 8.75
C ASP A 273 10.94 -0.29 9.11
N ALA A 274 11.19 0.81 8.39
CA ALA A 274 10.48 2.07 8.60
C ALA A 274 8.96 1.92 8.39
N ASN A 275 8.53 1.14 7.38
CA ASN A 275 7.11 0.90 7.13
C ASN A 275 6.47 0.08 8.25
N TRP A 276 7.20 -0.90 8.81
CA TRP A 276 6.71 -1.65 9.96
C TRP A 276 6.48 -0.72 11.16
N ALA A 277 7.45 0.16 11.46
CA ALA A 277 7.35 1.09 12.57
C ALA A 277 6.18 2.08 12.38
N LEU A 278 6.10 2.73 11.23
CA LEU A 278 5.03 3.68 10.91
C LEU A 278 3.65 3.01 10.88
N ALA A 279 3.53 1.81 10.30
CA ALA A 279 2.26 1.09 10.26
C ALA A 279 1.82 0.64 11.64
N THR A 280 2.75 0.17 12.47
CA THR A 280 2.45 -0.27 13.83
C THR A 280 1.98 0.89 14.70
N THR A 281 2.66 2.04 14.67
CA THR A 281 2.30 3.20 15.48
C THR A 281 0.98 3.82 15.02
N ALA A 282 0.81 4.04 13.71
CA ALA A 282 -0.43 4.59 13.17
C ALA A 282 -1.63 3.67 13.43
N TYR A 283 -1.48 2.36 13.20
CA TYR A 283 -2.52 1.38 13.49
C TYR A 283 -2.93 1.42 14.96
N ASN A 284 -1.97 1.36 15.88
CA ASN A 284 -2.27 1.28 17.32
C ASN A 284 -2.96 2.55 17.82
N ARG A 285 -2.59 3.73 17.31
CA ARG A 285 -3.26 5.00 17.64
C ARG A 285 -4.69 5.04 17.14
N ILE A 286 -4.91 4.69 15.86
CA ILE A 286 -6.27 4.60 15.30
C ILE A 286 -7.09 3.57 16.11
N ALA A 287 -6.48 2.45 16.48
CA ALA A 287 -7.13 1.41 17.27
C ALA A 287 -7.53 1.89 18.67
N ALA A 288 -6.69 2.69 19.32
CA ALA A 288 -6.99 3.27 20.63
C ALA A 288 -8.18 4.25 20.57
N GLU A 289 -8.25 5.10 19.54
CA GLU A 289 -9.38 6.03 19.36
C GLU A 289 -10.68 5.29 19.06
N LEU A 290 -10.61 4.27 18.20
CA LEU A 290 -11.76 3.43 17.88
C LEU A 290 -12.19 2.52 19.03
N ALA A 291 -11.32 2.21 20.01
CA ALA A 291 -11.67 1.35 21.13
C ALA A 291 -12.87 1.91 21.92
N ASN A 292 -12.97 3.23 22.03
CA ASN A 292 -14.02 3.94 22.75
C ASN A 292 -15.30 4.17 21.94
N VAL A 293 -15.30 3.84 20.65
CA VAL A 293 -16.47 4.00 19.77
C VAL A 293 -17.47 2.89 20.07
N THR A 294 -18.66 3.30 20.49
CA THR A 294 -19.73 2.40 20.95
C THR A 294 -21.00 2.49 20.10
N GLY A 295 -21.10 3.52 19.24
CA GLY A 295 -22.30 3.87 18.48
C GLY A 295 -22.19 3.71 16.96
N ARG A 296 -23.36 3.71 16.31
CA ARG A 296 -23.52 3.87 14.85
C ARG A 296 -23.71 5.35 14.52
N GLY A 297 -22.94 5.86 13.57
CA GLY A 297 -23.02 7.23 13.07
C GLY A 297 -22.18 8.24 13.86
N GLU A 298 -21.26 7.78 14.71
CA GLU A 298 -20.40 8.67 15.50
C GLU A 298 -19.37 9.38 14.61
N THR A 299 -19.07 10.63 14.95
CA THR A 299 -17.95 11.37 14.35
C THR A 299 -16.81 11.38 15.35
N ILE A 300 -15.64 10.90 14.93
CA ILE A 300 -14.48 10.75 15.81
C ILE A 300 -13.32 11.62 15.35
N ARG A 301 -12.46 12.02 16.28
CA ARG A 301 -11.20 12.72 16.00
C ARG A 301 -10.05 11.79 16.33
N ILE A 302 -9.17 11.57 15.36
CA ILE A 302 -7.97 10.73 15.47
C ILE A 302 -6.76 11.64 15.33
N VAL A 303 -5.93 11.69 16.37
CA VAL A 303 -4.70 12.50 16.38
C VAL A 303 -3.49 11.55 16.30
N LEU A 304 -2.76 11.64 15.20
CA LEU A 304 -1.55 10.82 14.95
C LEU A 304 -0.24 11.55 15.24
N ASP A 305 -0.31 12.84 15.56
CA ASP A 305 0.84 13.66 15.90
C ASP A 305 0.79 14.05 17.38
N ASP A 306 1.88 13.80 18.12
CA ASP A 306 2.01 14.17 19.55
C ASP A 306 2.49 15.62 19.74
N GLY A 307 2.42 16.46 18.69
CA GLY A 307 2.72 17.88 18.76
C GLY A 307 2.01 18.60 19.93
N LEU A 308 2.54 19.78 20.29
CA LEU A 308 2.21 20.53 21.53
C LEU A 308 0.72 20.44 21.90
N PRO A 309 0.40 20.19 23.19
CA PRO A 309 -0.97 20.04 23.64
C PRO A 309 -1.82 21.23 23.19
N ASP A 310 -3.05 20.93 22.73
CA ASP A 310 -4.12 21.92 22.51
C ASP A 310 -4.36 22.66 23.83
N GLY A 311 -3.62 23.74 24.10
CA GLY A 311 -3.61 24.39 25.41
C GLY A 311 -2.72 25.62 25.56
N ALA A 312 -2.41 26.33 24.47
CA ALA A 312 -1.75 27.63 24.53
C ALA A 312 -2.30 28.57 23.45
N ASP A 313 -3.63 28.74 23.41
CA ASP A 313 -4.29 29.92 22.85
C ASP A 313 -5.56 30.14 23.70
N ASP A 314 -5.47 31.12 24.61
CA ASP A 314 -6.46 31.74 25.53
C ASP A 314 -7.25 30.90 26.56
#